data_AF-A0A947WD45-F1
#
_entry.id   AF-A0A947WD45-F1
#
_cell.length_a   1.000
_cell.length_b   1.000
_cell.length_c   1.000
_cell.angle_alpha   90.00
_cell.angle_beta   90.00
_cell.angle_gamma   90.00
#
_symmetry.space_group_name_H-M   'P 1'
#
loop_
_entity.id
_entity.type
_entity.pdbx_description
1 polymer ?
#
loop_
_entity_poly.entity_id
_entity_poly.type
_entity_poly.pdbx_seq_one_letter_code
_entity_poly.pdbx_strand_id
1 'polypeptide(L)'
;CWPISPPWKSSSLTLATSAAALFFLGVTPTQSLIALHRRLFEASLPDATAPWIDLYCPGRWVPHCTVALRIPDDSLGMVIREVRNLIATPLLAQCMAVELLEVHEDCVQVIKRIELQLRES
;
A
#
# COMPACT_ATOMS: atom_id res chain seq x y z
N CYS A 1 -11.64 31.63 4.91
CA CYS A 1 -12.45 30.57 5.51
C CYS A 1 -12.28 29.28 4.72
N TRP A 2 -11.38 28.42 5.18
CA TRP A 2 -11.21 27.03 4.76
C TRP A 2 -10.98 26.28 6.07
N PRO A 3 -11.78 25.27 6.45
CA PRO A 3 -11.48 24.55 7.68
C PRO A 3 -10.26 23.67 7.38
N ILE A 4 -9.15 23.98 8.04
CA ILE A 4 -7.98 23.13 8.09
C ILE A 4 -8.37 22.00 9.05
N SER A 5 -8.89 20.90 8.53
CA SER A 5 -9.02 19.66 9.31
C SER A 5 -7.62 19.10 9.63
N PRO A 6 -7.42 18.39 10.77
CA PRO A 6 -6.10 18.00 11.25
C PRO A 6 -5.37 17.05 10.27
N PRO A 7 -4.03 17.08 10.16
CA PRO A 7 -3.29 16.48 9.04
C PRO A 7 -2.99 14.98 9.17
N TRP A 8 -3.78 14.19 9.92
CA TRP A 8 -3.38 12.82 10.24
C TRP A 8 -4.43 11.77 9.87
N LYS A 9 -3.93 10.72 9.17
CA LYS A 9 -4.57 9.45 8.75
C LYS A 9 -5.18 9.37 7.34
N SER A 10 -5.04 10.39 6.52
CA SER A 10 -5.28 10.23 5.08
C SER A 10 -3.95 10.11 4.34
N SER A 11 -3.81 9.03 3.57
CA SER A 11 -2.76 8.95 2.54
C SER A 11 -3.40 9.23 1.19
N SER A 12 -2.69 9.96 0.35
CA SER A 12 -3.08 10.08 -1.04
C SER A 12 -2.52 8.90 -1.84
N LEU A 13 -3.32 8.35 -2.74
CA LEU A 13 -2.91 7.32 -3.69
C LEU A 13 -2.71 7.97 -5.07
N THR A 14 -1.59 7.64 -5.71
CA THR A 14 -1.20 8.15 -7.05
C THR A 14 -0.77 7.02 -7.97
N LEU A 15 -0.96 7.17 -9.29
CA LEU A 15 -0.59 6.11 -10.23
C LEU A 15 0.93 6.04 -10.40
N ALA A 16 1.48 4.82 -10.37
CA ALA A 16 2.89 4.55 -10.57
C ALA A 16 3.13 3.18 -11.22
N THR A 17 4.31 3.04 -11.83
CA THR A 17 4.79 1.81 -12.47
C THR A 17 6.13 1.40 -11.88
N SER A 18 6.43 0.10 -11.84
CA SER A 18 7.75 -0.41 -11.47
C SER A 18 8.47 -1.03 -12.68
N ALA A 19 9.80 -1.17 -12.57
CA ALA A 19 10.61 -1.86 -13.57
C ALA A 19 10.23 -3.35 -13.77
N ALA A 20 9.41 -3.92 -12.87
CA ALA A 20 8.92 -5.29 -12.96
C ALA A 20 7.54 -5.40 -13.67
N ALA A 21 7.19 -4.43 -14.52
CA ALA A 21 5.91 -4.39 -15.24
C ALA A 21 4.67 -4.46 -14.32
N LEU A 22 4.80 -3.88 -13.12
CA LEU A 22 3.72 -3.72 -12.15
C LEU A 22 3.12 -2.33 -12.31
N PHE A 23 1.80 -2.25 -12.29
CA PHE A 23 1.06 -1.00 -12.18
C PHE A 23 0.34 -0.94 -10.84
N PHE A 24 0.53 0.16 -10.12
CA PHE A 24 0.07 0.28 -8.75
C PHE A 24 -0.36 1.71 -8.39
N LEU A 25 -1.15 1.80 -7.33
CA LEU A 25 -1.45 3.04 -6.64
C LEU A 25 -0.43 3.23 -5.51
N GLY A 26 0.51 4.15 -5.70
CA GLY A 26 1.50 4.53 -4.71
C GLY A 26 0.85 5.33 -3.59
N VAL A 27 1.04 4.87 -2.35
CA VAL A 27 0.55 5.53 -1.14
C VAL A 27 1.55 6.60 -0.73
N THR A 28 1.12 7.83 -0.49
CA THR A 28 1.98 8.83 0.13
C THR A 28 2.36 8.36 1.54
N PRO A 29 3.66 8.10 1.82
CA PRO A 29 4.09 7.60 3.11
C PRO A 29 3.81 8.63 4.19
N THR A 30 3.10 8.21 5.25
CA THR A 30 2.93 9.02 6.45
C THR A 30 3.80 8.47 7.56
N GLN A 31 4.21 9.32 8.50
CA GLN A 31 5.03 8.89 9.63
C GLN A 31 4.35 7.77 10.43
N SER A 32 3.03 7.85 10.62
CA SER A 32 2.26 6.83 11.33
C SER A 32 2.25 5.49 10.60
N LEU A 33 2.10 5.50 9.26
CA LEU A 33 2.13 4.27 8.45
C LEU A 33 3.51 3.61 8.47
N ILE A 34 4.58 4.41 8.32
CA ILE A 34 5.96 3.92 8.38
C ILE A 34 6.30 3.37 9.77
N ALA A 35 5.87 4.04 10.83
CA ALA A 35 6.07 3.55 12.20
C ALA A 35 5.29 2.24 12.46
N LEU A 36 4.06 2.13 11.96
CA LEU A 36 3.27 0.90 12.05
C LEU A 36 3.96 -0.25 11.33
N HIS A 37 4.40 -0.03 10.08
CA HIS A 37 5.16 -1.01 9.31
C HIS A 37 6.41 -1.49 10.05
N ARG A 38 7.22 -0.58 10.59
CA ARG A 38 8.42 -0.94 11.37
C ARG A 38 8.08 -1.84 12.56
N ARG A 39 7.05 -1.49 13.34
CA ARG A 39 6.62 -2.29 14.51
C ARG A 39 6.14 -3.68 14.11
N LEU A 40 5.41 -3.80 13.00
CA LEU A 40 4.93 -5.09 12.50
C LEU A 40 6.10 -5.94 11.99
N PHE A 41 7.04 -5.35 11.25
CA PHE A 41 8.23 -6.02 10.75
C PHE A 41 9.12 -6.52 11.89
N GLU A 42 9.33 -5.73 12.95
CA GLU A 42 10.10 -6.15 14.12
C GLU A 42 9.38 -7.27 14.89
N ALA A 43 8.06 -7.19 15.03
CA ALA A 43 7.27 -8.19 15.74
C ALA A 43 7.13 -9.52 14.98
N SER A 44 7.20 -9.50 13.64
CA SER A 44 7.11 -10.72 12.84
C SER A 44 8.40 -11.53 12.82
N LEU A 45 9.53 -10.98 13.32
CA LEU A 45 10.84 -11.62 13.35
C LEU A 45 11.17 -12.36 12.04
N PRO A 46 11.15 -11.65 10.90
CA PRO A 46 11.20 -12.30 9.61
C PRO A 46 12.56 -12.95 9.38
N ASP A 47 12.55 -14.08 8.67
CA ASP A 47 13.77 -14.72 8.20
C ASP A 47 14.53 -13.74 7.29
N ALA A 48 15.77 -13.42 7.68
CA ALA A 48 16.62 -12.51 6.94
C ALA A 48 16.99 -13.03 5.54
N THR A 49 16.77 -14.32 5.26
CA THR A 49 16.99 -14.94 3.95
C THR A 49 15.75 -14.92 3.06
N ALA A 50 14.62 -14.44 3.57
CA ALA A 50 13.38 -14.39 2.80
C ALA A 50 13.55 -13.51 1.54
N PRO A 51 13.09 -13.96 0.36
CA PRO A 51 13.33 -13.26 -0.92
C PRO A 51 12.70 -11.86 -0.99
N TRP A 52 11.74 -11.57 -0.11
CA TRP A 52 11.06 -10.29 -0.01
C TRP A 52 11.72 -9.31 0.98
N ILE A 53 12.71 -9.77 1.76
CA ILE A 53 13.30 -8.99 2.86
C ILE A 53 13.82 -7.62 2.40
N ASP A 54 14.49 -7.57 1.25
CA ASP A 54 15.08 -6.36 0.70
C ASP A 54 14.05 -5.33 0.24
N LEU A 55 12.85 -5.78 -0.10
CA LEU A 55 11.76 -4.94 -0.62
C LEU A 55 10.87 -4.38 0.51
N TYR A 56 10.74 -5.12 1.62
CA TYR A 56 9.83 -4.78 2.70
C TYR A 56 10.54 -4.45 4.01
N CYS A 57 11.87 -4.36 4.06
CA CYS A 57 12.54 -3.91 5.28
C CYS A 57 12.24 -2.41 5.55
N PRO A 58 12.24 -1.99 6.83
CA PRO A 58 12.02 -0.60 7.19
C PRO A 58 13.02 0.34 6.48
N GLY A 59 12.50 1.38 5.84
CA GLY A 59 13.30 2.35 5.07
C GLY A 59 13.46 2.00 3.59
N ARG A 60 13.12 0.78 3.16
CA ARG A 60 13.05 0.39 1.74
C ARG A 60 11.64 0.16 1.23
N TRP A 61 10.70 -0.17 2.14
CA TRP A 61 9.32 -0.41 1.79
C TRP A 61 8.67 0.79 1.07
N VAL A 62 8.13 0.51 -0.13
CA VAL A 62 7.28 1.43 -0.89
C VAL A 62 5.83 1.01 -0.67
N PRO A 63 5.02 1.76 0.10
CA PRO A 63 3.63 1.41 0.32
C PRO A 63 2.81 1.61 -0.96
N HIS A 64 2.12 0.56 -1.40
CA HIS A 64 1.35 0.59 -2.63
C HIS A 64 0.18 -0.39 -2.61
N CYS A 65 -0.78 -0.16 -3.51
CA CYS A 65 -1.80 -1.13 -3.87
C CYS A 65 -1.58 -1.56 -5.33
N THR A 66 -1.19 -2.81 -5.54
CA THR A 66 -1.08 -3.41 -6.88
C THR A 66 -2.44 -3.41 -7.56
N VAL A 67 -2.51 -2.85 -8.77
CA VAL A 67 -3.73 -2.82 -9.58
C VAL A 67 -3.65 -3.86 -10.69
N ALA A 68 -2.47 -4.03 -11.30
CA ALA A 68 -2.23 -5.02 -12.34
C ALA A 68 -0.77 -5.48 -12.36
N LEU A 69 -0.57 -6.76 -12.67
CA LEU A 69 0.73 -7.42 -12.77
C LEU A 69 1.00 -7.82 -14.23
N ARG A 70 2.28 -7.88 -14.61
CA ARG A 70 2.75 -8.42 -15.90
C ARG A 70 2.11 -7.72 -17.10
N ILE A 71 2.03 -6.40 -17.07
CA ILE A 71 1.53 -5.62 -18.21
C ILE A 71 2.58 -5.68 -19.33
N PRO A 72 2.24 -6.15 -20.54
CA PRO A 72 3.16 -6.08 -21.67
C PRO A 72 3.60 -4.65 -21.96
N ASP A 73 4.87 -4.44 -22.29
CA ASP A 73 5.44 -3.09 -22.48
C ASP A 73 4.70 -2.28 -23.57
N ASP A 74 4.27 -2.95 -24.63
CA ASP A 74 3.49 -2.37 -25.74
C ASP A 74 2.09 -1.88 -25.31
N SER A 75 1.58 -2.41 -24.20
CA SER A 75 0.25 -2.16 -23.67
C SER A 75 0.25 -1.17 -22.50
N LEU A 76 1.42 -0.88 -21.93
CA LEU A 76 1.56 -0.06 -20.72
C LEU A 76 0.96 1.34 -20.88
N GLY A 77 1.24 2.01 -22.00
CA GLY A 77 0.71 3.36 -22.27
C GLY A 77 -0.81 3.40 -22.34
N MET A 78 -1.43 2.37 -22.91
CA MET A 78 -2.89 2.23 -22.97
C MET A 78 -3.47 2.00 -21.57
N VAL A 79 -2.90 1.08 -20.79
CA VAL A 79 -3.36 0.81 -19.41
C VAL A 79 -3.30 2.06 -18.54
N ILE A 80 -2.20 2.81 -18.59
CA ILE A 80 -2.05 4.08 -17.85
C ILE A 80 -3.15 5.06 -18.24
N ARG A 81 -3.43 5.20 -19.54
CA ARG A 81 -4.46 6.13 -20.05
C ARG A 81 -5.85 5.74 -19.55
N GLU A 82 -6.22 4.47 -19.68
CA GLU A 82 -7.55 4.00 -19.27
C GLU A 82 -7.74 4.14 -17.76
N VAL A 83 -6.74 3.77 -16.95
CA VAL A 83 -6.86 3.92 -15.49
C VAL A 83 -6.95 5.39 -15.08
N ARG A 84 -6.19 6.29 -15.72
CA ARG A 84 -6.30 7.73 -15.44
C ARG A 84 -7.70 8.28 -15.76
N ASN A 85 -8.40 7.71 -16.72
CA ASN A 85 -9.77 8.10 -17.05
C ASN A 85 -10.79 7.52 -16.05
N LEU A 86 -10.50 6.35 -15.46
CA LEU A 86 -11.39 5.67 -14.52
C LEU A 86 -11.24 6.16 -13.08
N ILE A 87 -10.03 6.57 -12.68
CA ILE A 87 -9.70 6.91 -11.30
C ILE A 87 -9.23 8.37 -11.23
N ALA A 88 -10.02 9.21 -10.55
CA ALA A 88 -9.58 10.54 -10.17
C ALA A 88 -8.46 10.42 -9.11
N THR A 89 -7.27 10.91 -9.44
CA THR A 89 -6.14 10.97 -8.50
C THR A 89 -5.80 12.42 -8.15
N PRO A 90 -5.36 12.69 -6.90
CA PRO A 90 -5.14 11.73 -5.82
C PRO A 90 -6.44 11.17 -5.20
N LEU A 91 -6.45 9.87 -4.88
CA LEU A 91 -7.50 9.32 -4.02
C LEU A 91 -7.13 9.51 -2.56
N LEU A 92 -8.07 9.99 -1.74
CA LEU A 92 -7.89 10.03 -0.29
C LEU A 92 -8.31 8.68 0.31
N ALA A 93 -7.40 8.04 1.02
CA ALA A 93 -7.64 6.77 1.68
C ALA A 93 -7.23 6.82 3.16
N GLN A 94 -7.95 6.07 3.99
CA GLN A 94 -7.67 5.92 5.41
C GLN A 94 -7.45 4.45 5.74
N CYS A 95 -6.40 4.15 6.51
CA CYS A 95 -6.13 2.80 7.00
C CYS A 95 -7.03 2.53 8.22
N MET A 96 -8.00 1.62 8.04
CA MET A 96 -8.98 1.27 9.07
C MET A 96 -8.55 0.10 9.93
N ALA A 97 -7.78 -0.84 9.39
CA ALA A 97 -7.36 -2.04 10.10
C ALA A 97 -6.04 -2.59 9.54
N VAL A 98 -5.43 -3.47 10.31
CA VAL A 98 -4.36 -4.37 9.87
C VAL A 98 -4.87 -5.81 9.95
N GLU A 99 -4.58 -6.59 8.92
CA GLU A 99 -4.98 -7.99 8.84
C GLU A 99 -3.75 -8.90 8.74
N LEU A 100 -3.80 -10.00 9.47
CA LEU A 100 -2.94 -11.15 9.26
C LEU A 100 -3.67 -12.12 8.35
N LEU A 101 -3.05 -12.43 7.22
CA LEU A 101 -3.62 -13.23 6.15
C LEU A 101 -2.84 -14.53 5.99
N GLU A 102 -3.54 -15.61 5.67
CA GLU A 102 -2.97 -16.83 5.12
C GLU A 102 -3.29 -16.87 3.62
N VAL A 103 -2.28 -17.14 2.80
CA VAL A 103 -2.39 -17.15 1.34
C VAL A 103 -2.27 -18.60 0.86
N HIS A 104 -3.31 -19.06 0.17
CA HIS A 104 -3.35 -20.35 -0.52
C HIS A 104 -3.31 -20.12 -2.03
N GLU A 105 -3.19 -21.18 -2.83
CA GLU A 105 -3.12 -21.07 -4.30
C GLU A 105 -4.34 -20.35 -4.89
N ASP A 106 -5.54 -20.64 -4.38
CA ASP A 106 -6.80 -20.14 -4.94
C ASP A 106 -7.52 -19.10 -4.07
N CYS A 107 -7.05 -18.86 -2.84
CA CYS A 107 -7.74 -17.97 -1.91
C CYS A 107 -6.81 -17.32 -0.89
N VAL A 108 -7.31 -16.23 -0.29
CA VAL A 108 -6.68 -15.56 0.84
C VAL A 108 -7.66 -15.58 2.00
N GLN A 109 -7.21 -16.06 3.15
CA GLN A 109 -8.01 -16.14 4.37
C GLN A 109 -7.51 -15.12 5.40
N VAL A 110 -8.44 -14.36 5.99
CA VAL A 110 -8.13 -13.48 7.12
C VAL A 110 -8.06 -14.33 8.39
N ILE A 111 -6.86 -14.46 8.97
CA ILE A 111 -6.64 -15.15 10.25
C ILE A 111 -6.97 -14.24 11.41
N LYS A 112 -6.60 -12.97 11.31
CA LYS A 112 -6.85 -11.97 12.35
C LYS A 112 -6.98 -10.58 11.76
N ARG A 113 -7.91 -9.80 12.29
CA ARG A 113 -8.10 -8.39 11.97
C ARG A 113 -8.00 -7.55 13.23
N ILE A 114 -7.26 -6.45 13.16
CA ILE A 114 -7.13 -5.48 14.24
C ILE A 114 -7.57 -4.13 13.71
N GLU A 115 -8.71 -3.64 14.23
CA GLU A 115 -9.20 -2.29 13.91
C GLU A 115 -8.27 -1.24 14.50
N LEU A 116 -7.85 -0.31 13.64
CA LEU A 116 -7.07 0.86 14.03
C LEU A 116 -8.03 1.93 14.51
N GLN A 117 -8.13 2.06 15.83
CA GLN A 117 -8.98 3.08 16.43
C GLN A 117 -8.56 4.49 16.00
N LEU A 118 -9.55 5.25 15.51
CA LEU A 118 -9.45 6.68 15.37
C LEU A 118 -9.49 7.29 16.77
N ARG A 119 -8.33 7.47 17.40
CA ARG A 119 -8.25 8.43 18.51
C ARG A 119 -8.54 9.80 17.93
N GLU A 120 -9.77 10.27 18.09
CA GLU A 120 -10.08 11.70 18.07
C GLU A 120 -9.33 12.31 19.25
N SER A 121 -8.50 13.31 18.97
CA SER A 121 -7.84 14.15 19.96
C SER A 121 -8.36 15.56 19.80
#